data_AF-A0A1G8B1X7-F1
#
_entry.id   AF-A0A1G8B1X7-F1
#
_cell.length_a   1.000
_cell.length_b   1.000
_cell.length_c   1.000
_cell.angle_alpha   90.00
_cell.angle_beta   90.00
_cell.angle_gamma   90.00
#
_symmetry.space_group_name_H-M   'P 1'
#
loop_
_entity.id
_entity.type
_entity.pdbx_description
1 polymer ?
#
loop_
_entity_poly.entity_id
_entity_poly.type
_entity_poly.pdbx_seq_one_letter_code
_entity_poly.pdbx_strand_id
1 'polypeptide(L)'
;MRISEQALLVIEQLKQAVSDTEVGSIISAFADNTANNRIYFERLETLIENISPLECNSQQWRNFRIARISIGRLFTLEAVSA
;
A
#
# COMPACT_ATOMS: atom_id res chain seq x y z
N MET A 1 -13.25 -8.96 8.73
CA MET A 1 -12.84 -8.72 7.34
C MET A 1 -11.54 -9.47 7.09
N ARG A 2 -11.42 -10.27 6.03
CA ARG A 2 -10.24 -11.10 5.76
C ARG A 2 -9.08 -10.23 5.29
N ILE A 3 -7.83 -10.61 5.59
CA ILE A 3 -6.60 -9.88 5.19
C ILE A 3 -6.62 -9.53 3.70
N SER A 4 -7.00 -10.50 2.84
CA SER A 4 -7.12 -10.29 1.39
C SER A 4 -8.17 -9.23 1.01
N GLU A 5 -9.29 -9.15 1.71
CA GLU A 5 -10.34 -8.16 1.41
C GLU A 5 -9.83 -6.75 1.72
N GLN A 6 -9.12 -6.57 2.85
CA GLN A 6 -8.56 -5.27 3.22
C GLN A 6 -7.48 -4.82 2.23
N ALA A 7 -6.57 -5.72 1.87
CA ALA A 7 -5.54 -5.43 0.89
C ALA A 7 -6.13 -5.08 -0.48
N LEU A 8 -7.20 -5.76 -0.92
CA LEU A 8 -7.91 -5.43 -2.16
C LEU A 8 -8.57 -4.05 -2.11
N LEU A 9 -9.18 -3.66 -0.98
CA LEU A 9 -9.72 -2.30 -0.84
C LEU A 9 -8.63 -1.25 -0.96
N VAL A 10 -7.46 -1.48 -0.39
CA VAL A 10 -6.32 -0.57 -0.51
C VAL A 10 -5.87 -0.44 -1.97
N ILE A 11 -5.82 -1.54 -2.73
CA ILE A 11 -5.52 -1.48 -4.18
C ILE A 11 -6.49 -0.56 -4.91
N GLU A 12 -7.80 -0.68 -4.64
CA GLU A 12 -8.80 0.16 -5.29
C GLU A 12 -8.67 1.64 -4.88
N GLN A 13 -8.37 1.93 -3.60
CA GLN A 13 -8.09 3.30 -3.16
C GLN A 13 -6.85 3.88 -3.85
N LEU A 14 -5.76 3.10 -3.94
CA LEU A 14 -4.54 3.51 -4.61
C LEU A 14 -4.75 3.80 -6.10
N LYS A 15 -5.68 3.10 -6.77
CA LYS A 15 -6.03 3.38 -8.17
C LYS A 15 -6.74 4.72 -8.36
N GLN A 16 -7.44 5.21 -7.34
CA GLN A 16 -8.19 6.47 -7.37
C GLN A 16 -7.37 7.67 -6.88
N ALA A 17 -6.27 7.43 -6.16
CA ALA A 17 -5.44 8.50 -5.62
C ALA A 17 -4.88 9.40 -6.72
N VAL A 18 -5.01 10.72 -6.53
CA VAL A 18 -4.58 11.73 -7.51
C VAL A 18 -3.23 12.35 -7.17
N SER A 19 -2.66 12.02 -6.01
CA SER A 19 -1.37 12.55 -5.56
C SER A 19 -0.55 11.57 -4.72
N ASP A 20 0.77 11.76 -4.70
CA ASP A 20 1.69 10.98 -3.86
C ASP A 20 1.38 11.16 -2.36
N THR A 21 0.90 12.34 -1.96
CA THR A 21 0.46 12.62 -0.58
C THR A 21 -0.73 11.75 -0.20
N GLU A 22 -1.72 11.64 -1.07
CA GLU A 22 -2.91 10.80 -0.83
C GLU A 22 -2.55 9.31 -0.77
N VAL A 23 -1.63 8.85 -1.63
CA VAL A 23 -1.06 7.50 -1.53
C VAL A 23 -0.44 7.26 -0.16
N GLY A 24 0.36 8.22 0.33
CA GLY A 24 0.93 8.16 1.68
C GLY A 24 -0.13 8.04 2.77
N SER A 25 -1.19 8.87 2.71
CA SER A 25 -2.30 8.84 3.67
C SER A 25 -3.06 7.51 3.65
N ILE A 26 -3.28 6.91 2.48
CA ILE A 26 -3.91 5.59 2.35
C ILE A 26 -3.08 4.53 3.08
N ILE A 27 -1.75 4.53 2.87
CA ILE A 27 -0.85 3.56 3.49
C ILE A 27 -0.77 3.75 5.00
N SER A 28 -0.70 4.99 5.50
CA SER A 28 -0.74 5.27 6.94
C SER A 28 -2.06 4.82 7.59
N ALA A 29 -3.20 5.11 6.96
CA ALA A 29 -4.49 4.65 7.47
C ALA A 29 -4.61 3.12 7.47
N PHE A 30 -4.06 2.45 6.45
CA PHE A 30 -4.00 0.99 6.43
C PHE A 30 -3.13 0.43 7.56
N ALA A 31 -2.02 1.09 7.86
CA ALA A 31 -1.12 0.75 8.96
C ALA A 31 -1.85 0.83 10.31
N ASP A 32 -2.53 1.95 10.58
CA ASP A 32 -3.30 2.16 11.81
C ASP A 32 -4.43 1.12 11.96
N ASN A 33 -5.19 0.88 10.88
CA ASN A 33 -6.32 -0.07 10.89
C ASN A 33 -5.90 -1.53 11.08
N THR A 34 -4.66 -1.88 10.71
CA THR A 34 -4.10 -3.22 10.83
C THR A 34 -3.18 -3.37 12.04
N ALA A 35 -3.10 -2.33 12.89
CA ALA A 35 -2.19 -2.25 14.03
C ALA A 35 -0.73 -2.57 13.64
N ASN A 36 -0.30 -2.03 12.49
CA ASN A 36 1.02 -2.26 11.90
C ASN A 36 1.39 -3.74 11.70
N ASN A 37 0.40 -4.63 11.56
CA ASN A 37 0.67 -6.05 11.41
C ASN A 37 1.27 -6.36 10.03
N ARG A 38 2.53 -6.76 10.03
CA ARG A 38 3.35 -7.08 8.84
C ARG A 38 2.66 -7.98 7.81
N ILE A 39 1.85 -8.95 8.23
CA ILE A 39 1.17 -9.89 7.32
C ILE A 39 0.23 -9.16 6.35
N TYR A 40 -0.39 -8.06 6.79
CA TYR A 40 -1.28 -7.27 5.95
C TYR A 40 -0.52 -6.53 4.84
N PHE A 41 0.68 -6.03 5.15
CA PHE A 41 1.55 -5.37 4.18
C PHE A 41 2.16 -6.37 3.21
N GLU A 42 2.63 -7.54 3.69
CA GLU A 42 3.13 -8.61 2.82
C GLU A 42 2.05 -9.05 1.81
N ARG A 43 0.79 -9.12 2.27
CA ARG A 43 -0.34 -9.42 1.38
C ARG A 43 -0.58 -8.30 0.37
N LEU A 44 -0.52 -7.04 0.78
CA LEU A 44 -0.68 -5.89 -0.11
C LEU A 44 0.44 -5.83 -1.15
N GLU A 45 1.70 -6.02 -0.75
CA GLU A 45 2.85 -6.06 -1.65
C GLU A 45 2.72 -7.19 -2.67
N THR A 46 2.33 -8.40 -2.23
CA THR A 46 2.07 -9.52 -3.12
C THR A 46 1.00 -9.18 -4.17
N LEU A 47 -0.07 -8.48 -3.78
CA LEU A 47 -1.09 -8.06 -4.73
C LEU A 47 -0.53 -7.04 -5.73
N ILE A 48 0.21 -6.04 -5.26
CA ILE A 48 0.83 -5.02 -6.11
C ILE A 48 1.77 -5.66 -7.14
N GLU A 49 2.59 -6.63 -6.72
CA GLU A 49 3.56 -7.31 -7.60
C GLU A 49 2.89 -8.14 -8.70
N ASN A 50 1.67 -8.60 -8.46
CA ASN A 50 0.89 -9.37 -9.44
C ASN A 50 0.06 -8.49 -10.39
N ILE A 51 0.05 -7.17 -10.22
CA ILE A 51 -0.65 -6.27 -11.14
C ILE A 51 0.13 -6.16 -12.44
N SER A 52 -0.53 -6.47 -13.56
CA SER A 52 0.07 -6.27 -14.87
C SER A 52 0.16 -4.77 -15.19
N PRO A 53 1.28 -4.28 -15.75
CA PRO A 53 1.37 -2.91 -16.25
C PRO A 53 0.30 -2.56 -17.30
N LEU A 54 -0.26 -3.57 -17.99
CA LEU A 54 -1.33 -3.37 -18.97
C LEU A 54 -2.71 -3.12 -18.34
N GLU A 55 -2.88 -3.46 -17.07
CA GLU A 55 -4.12 -3.25 -16.32
C GLU A 55 -4.19 -1.86 -15.67
N CYS A 56 -3.16 -1.03 -15.88
CA CYS A 56 -2.98 0.24 -15.17
C CYS A 56 -2.59 1.35 -16.13
N ASN A 57 -3.07 2.57 -15.86
CA ASN A 57 -2.51 3.77 -16.47
C ASN A 57 -1.22 4.21 -15.75
N SER A 58 -0.52 5.19 -16.32
CA SER A 58 0.75 5.69 -15.79
C SER A 58 0.66 6.25 -14.37
N GLN A 59 -0.47 6.89 -14.03
CA GLN A 59 -0.71 7.43 -12.68
C GLN A 59 -0.92 6.30 -11.67
N GLN A 60 -1.74 5.31 -12.00
CA GLN A 60 -1.96 4.12 -11.16
C GLN A 60 -0.65 3.36 -10.91
N TRP A 61 0.15 3.15 -11.96
CA TRP A 61 1.45 2.51 -11.83
C TRP A 61 2.42 3.31 -10.95
N ARG A 62 2.39 4.65 -11.04
CA ARG A 62 3.12 5.51 -10.11
C ARG A 62 2.61 5.33 -8.68
N ASN A 63 1.30 5.34 -8.45
CA ASN A 63 0.71 5.19 -7.13
C ASN A 63 1.17 3.90 -6.45
N PHE A 64 1.18 2.76 -7.16
CA PHE A 64 1.68 1.50 -6.61
C PHE A 64 3.18 1.55 -6.23
N ARG A 65 4.01 2.22 -7.03
CA ARG A 65 5.43 2.42 -6.68
C ARG A 65 5.59 3.28 -5.42
N ILE A 66 4.83 4.37 -5.31
CA ILE A 66 4.86 5.25 -4.12
C ILE A 66 4.33 4.52 -2.89
N ALA A 67 3.31 3.67 -3.04
CA ALA A 67 2.79 2.83 -1.96
C ALA A 67 3.88 1.91 -1.39
N ARG A 68 4.60 1.18 -2.25
CA ARG A 68 5.73 0.31 -1.83
C ARG A 68 6.84 1.08 -1.12
N ILE A 69 7.20 2.28 -1.62
CA ILE A 69 8.18 3.15 -0.96
C ILE A 69 7.68 3.56 0.44
N SER A 70 6.40 3.88 0.58
CA SER A 70 5.79 4.28 1.85
C SER A 70 5.76 3.14 2.86
N ILE A 71 5.43 1.93 2.42
CA ILE A 71 5.49 0.69 3.23
C ILE A 71 6.93 0.46 3.73
N GLY A 72 7.92 0.54 2.85
CA GLY A 72 9.32 0.38 3.24
C GLY A 72 9.79 1.42 4.27
N ARG A 73 9.28 2.66 4.18
CA ARG A 73 9.57 3.71 5.17
C ARG A 73 8.97 3.42 6.54
N LEU A 74 7.73 2.90 6.59
CA LEU A 74 7.09 2.52 7.85
C LEU A 74 7.94 1.50 8.62
N PHE A 75 8.37 0.43 7.95
CA PHE A 75 9.20 -0.60 8.60
C PHE A 75 10.61 -0.12 8.96
N THR A 76 11.18 0.80 8.18
CA THR A 76 12.48 1.41 8.52
C THR A 76 12.37 2.27 9.77
N LEU A 77 11.28 3.03 9.93
CA LEU A 77 11.04 3.85 11.12
C LEU A 77 10.76 2.99 12.36
N GLU A 78 9.96 1.93 12.23
CA GLU A 78 9.71 1.00 13.33
C GLU A 78 11.00 0.37 13.86
N ALA A 79 11.90 -0.04 12.97
CA ALA A 79 13.20 -0.63 13.35
C ALA A 79 14.16 0.35 14.06
N VAL A 80 13.97 1.66 13.88
CA VAL A 80 14.78 2.69 14.57
C VAL A 80 14.17 3.06 15.94
N SER A 81 12.88 2.83 16.14
CA SER A 81 12.15 3.13 17.38
C SER A 81 12.06 1.97 18.39
N ALA A 82 12.53 0.78 18.02
CA ALA A 82 12.56 -0.43 18.86
C ALA A 82 13.93 -0.61 19.54
#